data_AF-A0A3D5XSG1-F1
#
_entry.id   AF-A0A3D5XSG1-F1
#
_cell.length_a   1.000
_cell.length_b   1.000
_cell.length_c   1.000
_cell.angle_alpha   90.00
_cell.angle_beta   90.00
_cell.angle_gamma   90.00
#
_symmetry.space_group_name_H-M   'P 1'
#
loop_
_entity.id
_entity.type
_entity.pdbx_description
1 polymer ?
#
loop_
_entity_poly.entity_id
_entity_poly.type
_entity_poly.pdbx_seq_one_letter_code
_entity_poly.pdbx_strand_id
1 'polypeptide(L)' 'MERVLNDQEIVRREKAQELLEKGIDPFGSAFERTSNSKILHDTYDDKTKEELEEL' A
#
# COMPACT_ATOMS: atom_id res chain seq x y z
N MET A 1 -9.89 -33.04 4.94
CA MET A 1 -8.93 -32.41 5.86
C MET A 1 -9.50 -31.07 6.25
N GLU A 2 -9.54 -30.78 7.55
CA GLU A 2 -9.95 -29.48 8.09
C GLU A 2 -8.88 -28.44 7.77
N ARG A 3 -9.28 -27.24 7.33
CA ARG A 3 -8.34 -26.18 6.95
C ARG A 3 -7.87 -25.45 8.20
N VAL A 4 -6.61 -25.67 8.58
CA VAL A 4 -5.93 -24.89 9.63
C VAL A 4 -5.25 -23.70 8.97
N LEU A 5 -5.50 -22.50 9.50
CA LEU A 5 -4.83 -21.28 9.05
C LEU A 5 -3.44 -21.23 9.66
N ASN A 6 -2.47 -20.75 8.88
CA ASN A 6 -1.15 -20.43 9.45
C ASN A 6 -1.19 -19.10 10.22
N ASP A 7 -0.15 -18.83 10.99
CA ASP A 7 -0.06 -17.62 11.83
C ASP A 7 -0.19 -16.33 11.00
N GLN A 8 0.40 -16.28 9.80
CA GLN A 8 0.30 -15.09 8.94
C GLN A 8 -1.12 -14.86 8.45
N GLU A 9 -1.84 -15.93 8.13
CA GLU A 9 -3.23 -15.91 7.72
C GLU A 9 -4.16 -15.44 8.86
N ILE A 10 -3.86 -15.81 10.10
CA ILE A 10 -4.59 -15.36 11.29
C ILE A 10 -4.34 -13.86 11.51
N VAL A 11 -3.07 -13.46 11.58
CA VAL A 11 -2.67 -12.05 11.81
C VAL A 11 -3.20 -11.12 10.72
N ARG A 12 -3.23 -11.56 9.45
CA ARG A 12 -3.82 -10.76 8.35
C ARG A 12 -5.33 -10.54 8.52
N ARG A 13 -6.06 -11.54 9.03
CA ARG A 13 -7.51 -11.41 9.30
C ARG A 13 -7.78 -10.49 10.48
N GLU A 14 -6.99 -10.60 11.55
CA GLU A 14 -7.07 -9.72 12.71
C GLU A 14 -6.83 -8.26 12.30
N LYS A 15 -5.78 -7.98 11.53
CA LYS A 15 -5.51 -6.62 11.01
C LYS A 15 -6.64 -6.07 10.15
N ALA A 16 -7.29 -6.90 9.34
CA ALA A 16 -8.44 -6.47 8.55
C ALA A 16 -9.65 -6.14 9.44
N GLN A 17 -9.90 -6.91 10.51
CA GLN A 17 -10.92 -6.61 11.52
C GLN A 17 -10.62 -5.31 12.26
N GLU A 18 -9.38 -5.09 12.70
CA GLU A 18 -8.97 -3.84 13.36
C GLU A 18 -9.21 -2.60 12.49
N LEU A 19 -9.01 -2.70 11.17
CA LEU A 19 -9.31 -1.61 10.24
C LEU A 19 -10.81 -1.32 10.20
N LEU A 20 -11.65 -2.37 10.12
CA LEU A 20 -13.10 -2.24 10.17
C LEU A 20 -13.58 -1.60 11.48
N GLU A 21 -13.03 -2.01 12.62
CA GLU A 21 -13.34 -1.43 13.94
C GLU A 21 -12.98 0.06 14.04
N LYS A 22 -11.95 0.50 13.30
CA LYS A 22 -11.56 1.91 13.15
C LYS A 22 -12.42 2.68 12.14
N GLY A 23 -13.42 2.04 11.53
CA GLY A 23 -14.25 2.63 10.48
C GLY A 23 -13.55 2.78 9.13
N ILE A 24 -12.44 2.05 8.92
CA ILE A 24 -11.68 2.05 7.67
C ILE A 24 -12.05 0.78 6.90
N ASP A 25 -12.49 0.93 5.64
CA ASP A 25 -12.69 -0.24 4.76
C ASP A 25 -11.33 -0.86 4.39
N PRO A 26 -11.03 -2.11 4.81
CA PRO A 26 -9.75 -2.76 4.52
C PRO A 26 -9.55 -3.09 3.04
N PHE A 27 -10.60 -3.04 2.22
CA PHE A 27 -10.54 -3.30 0.77
C PHE A 27 -10.68 -2.03 -0.06
N GLY A 28 -11.05 -0.91 0.58
CA GLY A 28 -11.08 0.41 0.00
C GLY A 28 -12.03 0.56 -1.20
N SER A 29 -11.75 1.56 -2.02
CA SER A 29 -12.52 1.90 -3.22
C SER A 29 -11.57 2.39 -4.31
N ALA A 30 -12.12 2.91 -5.41
CA ALA A 30 -11.31 3.50 -6.48
C ALA A 30 -10.36 4.58 -5.92
N PHE A 31 -9.08 4.49 -6.30
CA PHE A 31 -8.05 5.46 -5.94
C PHE A 31 -7.41 5.98 -7.22
N GLU A 32 -7.54 7.30 -7.46
CA GLU A 32 -6.93 7.95 -8.61
C GLU A 32 -5.42 8.10 -8.39
N ARG A 33 -4.65 7.68 -9.39
CA ARG A 33 -3.18 7.75 -9.36
C ARG A 33 -2.71 8.69 -10.45
N THR A 34 -1.68 9.46 -10.16
CA THR A 34 -1.03 10.37 -11.13
C THR A 34 0.12 9.69 -11.87
N SER A 35 0.82 8.77 -11.21
CA SER A 35 2.03 8.12 -11.72
C SER A 35 2.12 6.64 -11.33
N ASN A 36 2.97 5.89 -12.03
CA ASN A 36 3.39 4.54 -11.66
C ASN A 36 4.91 4.52 -11.43
N SER A 37 5.44 3.43 -10.86
CA SER A 37 6.87 3.33 -10.51
C SER A 37 7.80 3.57 -11.70
N LYS A 38 7.44 3.07 -12.89
CA LYS A 38 8.24 3.29 -14.10
C LYS A 38 8.30 4.78 -14.46
N ILE A 39 7.16 5.47 -14.47
CA ILE A 39 7.11 6.90 -14.75
C ILE A 39 7.96 7.67 -13.73
N LEU A 40 7.90 7.29 -12.45
CA LEU A 40 8.71 7.94 -11.41
C LEU A 40 10.21 7.77 -11.68
N HIS A 41 10.66 6.55 -11.97
CA HIS A 41 12.07 6.29 -12.29
C HIS A 41 12.52 7.05 -13.54
N ASP A 42 11.77 6.93 -14.63
CA ASP A 42 12.09 7.60 -15.91
C ASP A 42 12.14 9.14 -15.76
N THR A 43 11.41 9.72 -14.81
CA THR A 43 11.30 11.19 -14.65
C THR A 43 12.29 11.75 -13.62
N TYR A 44 12.72 10.96 -12.63
CA TYR A 44 13.37 11.49 -11.43
C TYR A 44 14.65 10.76 -11.00
N ASP A 45 15.02 9.61 -11.59
CA ASP A 45 16.22 8.87 -11.17
C ASP A 45 17.53 9.63 -11.40
N ASP A 46 17.54 10.60 -12.32
CA ASP A 46 18.68 11.43 -12.63
C ASP A 46 18.85 12.64 -11.70
N LYS A 47 17.87 12.89 -10.82
CA LYS A 47 17.84 14.07 -9.95
C LYS A 47 18.50 13.83 -8.61
N THR A 48 19.23 14.81 -8.12
CA THR A 48 19.68 14.81 -6.72
C THR A 48 18.53 15.11 -5.77
N LYS A 49 18.77 14.90 -4.48
CA LYS A 49 17.79 15.23 -3.44
C LYS A 49 17.46 16.73 -3.46
N GLU A 50 18.47 17.58 -3.58
CA GLU A 50 18.32 19.03 -3.63
C GLU A 50 17.50 19.45 -4.86
N GLU A 51 17.76 18.86 -6.03
CA GLU A 51 16.99 19.12 -7.25
C GLU A 51 15.53 18.68 -7.15
N LEU A 52 15.23 17.61 -6.39
CA LEU A 52 13.86 17.19 -6.11
C LEU A 52 13.15 18.10 -5.11
N GLU A 53 13.87 18.71 -4.18
CA GLU A 53 13.31 19.66 -3.20
C GLU A 53 12.95 21.01 -3.84
N GLU A 54 13.59 21.37 -4.96
CA GLU A 54 13.36 22.62 -5.69
C GLU A 54 12.28 22.54 -6.81
N LEU A 55 11.78 21.35 -7.13
CA LEU A 55 10.75 21.08 -8.17
C LEU A 55 9.31 21.33 -7.70
#